data_AF-A0A6N6S6V9-F1
#
_entry.id   AF-A0A6N6S6V9-F1
#
_cell.length_a   1.000
_cell.length_b   1.000
_cell.length_c   1.000
_cell.angle_alpha   90.00
_cell.angle_beta   90.00
_cell.angle_gamma   90.00
#
_symmetry.space_group_name_H-M   'P 1'
#
loop_
_entity.id
_entity.type
_entity.pdbx_description
1 polymer ?
#
loop_
_entity_poly.entity_id
_entity_poly.type
_entity_poly.pdbx_seq_one_letter_code
_entity_poly.pdbx_strand_id
1 'polypeptide(L)' 'LDTKTGHEIRELIWDLNKGMNQTVVIVTHDEEMAKHAGRVVRIADGSIVE' A
#
# COMPACT_ATOMS: atom_id res chain seq x y z
N LEU A 1 10.04 -1.89 8.81
CA LEU A 1 10.92 -2.05 7.63
C LEU A 1 11.98 -0.98 7.70
N ASP A 2 13.26 -1.32 7.57
CA ASP A 2 14.32 -0.31 7.43
C ASP A 2 14.01 0.58 6.23
N THR A 3 14.24 1.89 6.36
CA THR A 3 13.75 2.94 5.46
C THR A 3 14.17 2.74 4.00
N LYS A 4 15.37 2.18 3.79
CA LYS A 4 15.90 1.89 2.44
C LYS A 4 15.12 0.77 1.76
N THR A 5 14.92 -0.35 2.46
CA THR A 5 14.17 -1.51 1.95
C THR A 5 12.69 -1.17 1.73
N GLY A 6 12.12 -0.31 2.58
CA GLY A 6 10.75 0.17 2.39
C GLY A 6 10.57 0.97 1.09
N HIS A 7 11.56 1.75 0.68
CA HIS A 7 11.51 2.52 -0.57
C HIS A 7 11.52 1.61 -1.80
N GLU A 8 12.44 0.66 -1.85
CA GLU A 8 12.58 -0.30 -2.96
C GLU A 8 11.31 -1.15 -3.14
N ILE A 9 10.70 -1.60 -2.03
CA ILE A 9 9.43 -2.34 -2.07
C ILE A 9 8.29 -1.48 -2.60
N ARG A 10 8.21 -0.19 -2.21
CA ARG A 10 7.22 0.71 -2.80
C ARG A 10 7.45 0.83 -4.30
N GLU A 11 8.63 1.20 -4.76
CA GLU A 11 8.86 1.39 -6.21
C GLU A 11 8.42 0.17 -7.01
N LEU A 12 8.80 -1.03 -6.58
CA LEU A 12 8.34 -2.27 -7.19
C LEU A 12 6.81 -2.36 -7.27
N ILE A 13 6.11 -2.13 -6.16
CA ILE A 13 4.64 -2.24 -6.10
C ILE A 13 3.97 -1.23 -7.05
N TRP A 14 4.50 -0.01 -7.17
CA TRP A 14 3.96 0.99 -8.08
C TRP A 14 4.20 0.61 -9.54
N ASP A 15 5.35 0.01 -9.86
CA ASP A 15 5.64 -0.49 -11.20
C ASP A 15 4.71 -1.66 -11.57
N LEU A 16 4.40 -2.57 -10.63
CA LEU A 16 3.39 -3.61 -10.85
C LEU A 16 2.01 -2.99 -11.15
N ASN A 17 1.60 -2.00 -10.35
CA ASN A 17 0.28 -1.39 -10.49
C ASN A 17 0.13 -0.58 -11.79
N LYS A 18 1.06 0.33 -12.07
CA LYS A 18 0.97 1.26 -13.20
C LYS A 18 1.62 0.72 -14.47
N GLY A 19 2.78 0.06 -14.34
CA GLY A 19 3.54 -0.46 -15.48
C GLY A 19 2.90 -1.69 -16.10
N MET A 20 2.24 -2.53 -15.31
CA MET A 20 1.61 -3.77 -15.78
C MET A 20 0.08 -3.77 -15.68
N ASN A 21 -0.53 -2.64 -15.32
CA ASN A 21 -1.97 -2.48 -15.18
C ASN A 21 -2.62 -3.53 -14.25
N GLN A 22 -1.90 -3.90 -13.18
CA GLN A 22 -2.37 -4.88 -12.20
C GLN A 22 -3.05 -4.20 -11.00
N THR A 23 -4.12 -4.81 -10.50
CA THR A 23 -4.69 -4.38 -9.21
C THR A 23 -3.87 -4.97 -8.08
N VAL A 24 -3.35 -4.11 -7.20
CA VAL A 24 -2.55 -4.51 -6.04
C VAL A 24 -3.30 -4.14 -4.76
N VAL A 25 -3.43 -5.11 -3.85
CA VAL A 25 -4.00 -4.90 -2.51
C VAL A 25 -2.88 -5.09 -1.49
N ILE A 26 -2.72 -4.10 -0.61
CA ILE A 26 -1.64 -4.07 0.38
C ILE A 26 -2.27 -3.90 1.75
N VAL A 27 -1.87 -4.74 2.70
CA VAL A 27 -2.22 -4.60 4.12
C VAL A 27 -1.00 -4.06 4.85
N THR A 28 -1.12 -2.89 5.44
CA THR A 28 -0.03 -2.23 6.16
C THR A 28 -0.56 -1.44 7.35
N HIS A 29 0.28 -1.26 8.37
CA HIS A 29 0.06 -0.33 9.49
C HIS A 29 0.78 1.01 9.27
N ASP A 30 1.49 1.17 8.15
CA ASP A 30 2.21 2.38 7.77
C ASP A 30 1.28 3.35 7.02
N GLU A 31 0.93 4.46 7.66
CA GLU A 31 0.08 5.49 7.06
C GLU A 31 0.75 6.20 5.86
N GLU A 32 2.08 6.36 5.86
CA GLU A 32 2.79 6.98 4.73
C GLU A 32 2.66 6.13 3.47
N MET A 33 2.73 4.80 3.62
CA MET A 33 2.48 3.88 2.50
C MET A 33 1.04 3.98 2.00
N ALA A 34 0.07 4.01 2.92
CA ALA A 34 -1.35 4.10 2.57
C ALA A 34 -1.71 5.39 1.82
N LYS A 35 -1.10 6.54 2.19
CA LYS A 35 -1.34 7.84 1.52
C LYS A 35 -1.05 7.84 0.02
N HIS A 36 -0.16 6.97 -0.44
CA HIS A 36 0.19 6.91 -1.85
C HIS A 36 -0.74 5.96 -2.65
N ALA A 37 -1.57 5.15 -1.96
CA ALA A 37 -2.49 4.23 -2.61
C ALA A 37 -3.66 4.97 -3.28
N GLY A 38 -4.21 4.39 -4.36
CA GLY A 38 -5.37 4.97 -5.04
C GLY A 38 -6.66 4.93 -4.23
N ARG A 39 -6.76 3.99 -3.28
CA ARG A 39 -7.84 3.87 -2.31
C ARG A 39 -7.29 3.29 -1.02
N VAL A 40 -7.74 3.84 0.11
CA VAL A 40 -7.45 3.32 1.45
C VAL A 40 -8.74 2.78 2.04
N VAL A 41 -8.66 1.64 2.72
CA VAL A 41 -9.75 1.06 3.51
C VAL A 41 -9.21 0.83 4.91
N ARG A 42 -9.84 1.40 5.94
CA ARG A 42 -9.46 1.17 7.34
C ARG A 42 -10.35 0.10 7.95
N ILE A 43 -9.72 -0.85 8.64
CA ILE A 43 -10.41 -1.93 9.35
C ILE A 43 -10.09 -1.82 10.83
N ALA A 44 -11.13 -1.86 11.67
CA ALA A 44 -11.03 -1.92 13.12
C ALA A 44 -12.06 -2.92 13.65
N ASP A 45 -11.67 -3.75 14.62
CA ASP A 45 -12.52 -4.76 15.26
C ASP A 45 -13.31 -5.63 14.27
N GLY A 46 -12.66 -6.03 13.17
CA GLY A 46 -13.25 -6.86 12.12
C GLY A 46 -14.26 -6.16 11.21
N SER A 47 -14.42 -4.83 11.33
CA SER A 47 -15.34 -4.02 10.55
C SER A 47 -14.59 -2.96 9.73
N ILE A 48 -15.11 -2.63 8.54
CA ILE A 48 -14.64 -1.48 7.76
C ILE A 48 -15.16 -0.22 8.44
N VAL A 49 -14.26 0.69 8.77
CA VAL A 49 -14.58 1.98 9.43
C VAL A 49 -14.36 3.19 8.53
N GLU A 50 -13.57 3.03 7.46
CA GLU A 50 -13.32 4.05 6.42
C GLU A 50 -13.04 3.39 5.07
#